data_AF-A0A6J7G800-F1
#
_entry.id   AF-A0A6J7G800-F1
#
_cell.length_a   1.000
_cell.length_b   1.000
_cell.length_c   1.000
_cell.angle_alpha   90.00
_cell.angle_beta   90.00
_cell.angle_gamma   90.00
#
_symmetry.space_group_name_H-M   'P 1'
#
loop_
_entity.id
_entity.type
_entity.pdbx_description
1 polymer ?
#
loop_
_entity_poly.entity_id
_entity_poly.type
_entity_poly.pdbx_seq_one_letter_code
_entity_poly.pdbx_strand_id
1 'polypeptide(L)' 'MRISELRTRLNNYFPDADTYARDIIHSELGGISVNAAIDIGMEPDEIWKAVVRHNPAMPDKYR' A
#
# COMPACT_ATOMS: atom_id res chain seq x y z
N MET A 1 -4.72 8.78 -7.81
CA MET A 1 -5.08 8.89 -6.38
C MET A 1 -4.09 9.79 -5.67
N ARG A 2 -4.54 10.61 -4.71
CA ARG A 2 -3.63 11.41 -3.86
C ARG A 2 -3.02 10.55 -2.75
N ILE A 3 -1.84 10.91 -2.24
CA ILE A 3 -1.20 10.20 -1.10
C ILE A 3 -2.14 10.11 0.11
N SER A 4 -2.90 11.17 0.40
CA SER A 4 -3.87 11.16 1.50
C SER A 4 -4.93 10.07 1.36
N GLU A 5 -5.40 9.81 0.14
CA GLU A 5 -6.39 8.78 -0.13
C GLU A 5 -5.76 7.37 -0.05
N LEU A 6 -4.52 7.19 -0.50
CA LEU A 6 -3.75 5.95 -0.28
C LEU A 6 -3.65 5.65 1.22
N ARG A 7 -3.28 6.64 2.03
CA ARG A 7 -3.19 6.51 3.50
C ARG A 7 -4.54 6.15 4.10
N THR A 8 -5.65 6.74 3.63
CA THR A 8 -7.00 6.37 4.06
C THR A 8 -7.33 4.91 3.72
N ARG A 9 -7.02 4.44 2.51
CA ARG A 9 -7.27 3.04 2.10
C ARG A 9 -6.50 2.04 2.95
N LEU A 10 -5.22 2.34 3.25
CA LEU A 10 -4.41 1.51 4.14
C LEU A 10 -5.05 1.41 5.53
N ASN A 11 -5.46 2.54 6.13
CA ASN A 11 -6.12 2.58 7.43
C ASN A 11 -7.48 1.87 7.44
N ASN A 12 -8.21 1.85 6.33
CA ASN A 12 -9.50 1.18 6.25
C ASN A 12 -9.41 -0.35 6.25
N TYR A 13 -8.28 -0.91 5.82
CA TYR A 13 -8.09 -2.37 5.69
C TYR A 13 -7.14 -2.95 6.72
N PHE A 14 -6.01 -2.30 6.99
CA PHE A 14 -5.00 -2.79 7.92
C PHE A 14 -5.25 -2.26 9.33
N PRO A 15 -5.22 -3.12 10.37
CA PRO A 15 -5.42 -2.70 11.75
C PRO A 15 -4.28 -1.81 12.26
N ASP A 16 -3.07 -1.98 11.72
CA ASP A 16 -1.90 -1.13 11.99
C ASP A 16 -1.23 -0.73 10.67
N ALA A 17 -1.84 0.27 10.01
CA ALA A 17 -1.43 0.71 8.68
C ALA A 17 -0.04 1.37 8.64
N ASP A 18 0.40 2.01 9.74
CA ASP A 18 1.71 2.67 9.78
C ASP A 18 2.85 1.66 9.84
N THR A 19 2.73 0.68 10.74
CA THR A 19 3.67 -0.45 10.82
C THR A 19 3.67 -1.24 9.51
N TYR A 20 2.49 -1.53 8.96
CA TYR A 20 2.39 -2.21 7.66
C TYR A 20 3.14 -1.45 6.55
N ALA A 21 2.90 -0.14 6.42
CA ALA A 21 3.48 0.65 5.35
C ALA A 21 5.00 0.83 5.46
N ARG A 22 5.54 0.67 6.67
CA ARG A 22 6.97 0.79 6.96
C ARG A 22 7.72 -0.53 6.78
N ASP A 23 7.16 -1.61 7.31
CA ASP A 23 7.90 -2.85 7.57
C ASP A 23 7.61 -3.94 6.53
N ILE A 24 6.46 -3.89 5.84
CA ILE A 24 6.11 -4.90 4.84
C ILE A 24 6.77 -4.58 3.50
N ILE A 25 7.57 -5.53 3.03
CA ILE A 25 8.26 -5.46 1.74
C ILE A 25 7.39 -6.08 0.66
N HIS A 26 7.15 -5.31 -0.40
CA HIS A 26 6.39 -5.72 -1.57
C HIS A 26 7.33 -6.05 -2.73
N SER A 27 7.30 -7.29 -3.20
CA SER A 27 8.02 -7.66 -4.44
C SER A 27 7.46 -6.90 -5.64
N GLU A 28 6.16 -6.59 -5.62
CA GLU A 28 5.45 -5.83 -6.65
C GLU A 28 5.88 -4.36 -6.73
N LEU A 29 6.50 -3.82 -5.67
CA LEU A 29 7.10 -2.48 -5.63
C LEU A 29 8.59 -2.49 -6.00
N GLY A 30 9.13 -3.65 -6.41
CA GLY A 30 10.57 -3.80 -6.63
C GLY A 30 11.35 -4.20 -5.38
N GLY A 31 10.70 -4.79 -4.38
CA GLY A 31 11.35 -5.26 -3.15
C GLY A 31 11.55 -4.16 -2.10
N ILE A 32 10.63 -3.20 -2.04
CA ILE A 32 10.65 -2.10 -1.05
C ILE A 32 9.30 -2.00 -0.33
N SER A 33 9.27 -1.24 0.76
CA SER A 33 8.03 -0.97 1.49
C SER A 33 7.17 0.12 0.82
N VAL A 34 5.93 0.25 1.27
CA VAL A 34 5.01 1.31 0.81
C VAL A 34 5.60 2.69 1.06
N ASN A 35 6.16 2.94 2.25
CA ASN A 35 6.77 4.24 2.56
C ASN A 35 7.98 4.52 1.65
N ALA A 36 8.85 3.53 1.43
CA ALA A 36 9.98 3.69 0.52
C ALA A 36 9.51 3.98 -0.92
N ALA A 37 8.42 3.34 -1.37
CA ALA A 37 7.83 3.62 -2.68
C ALA A 37 7.27 5.07 -2.77
N ILE A 38 6.66 5.57 -1.70
CA ILE A 38 6.23 6.98 -1.61
C ILE A 38 7.43 7.92 -1.67
N ASP A 39 8.50 7.61 -0.94
CA ASP A 39 9.69 8.48 -0.85
C ASP A 39 10.43 8.62 -2.18
N ILE A 40 10.43 7.57 -3.01
CA ILE A 40 11.01 7.64 -4.37
C ILE A 40 10.04 8.23 -5.41
N GLY A 41 8.85 8.68 -4.99
CA GLY A 41 7.88 9.34 -5.84
C GLY A 41 7.05 8.40 -6.72
N MET A 42 6.85 7.14 -6.31
CA MET A 42 5.95 6.24 -7.04
C MET A 42 4.49 6.71 -6.92
N GLU A 43 3.75 6.58 -8.03
CA GLU A 43 2.34 7.00 -8.08
C GLU A 43 1.49 6.22 -7.06
N PRO A 44 0.67 6.90 -6.22
CA PRO A 44 -0.11 6.23 -5.19
C PRO A 44 -1.08 5.16 -5.71
N ASP A 45 -1.58 5.29 -6.95
CA ASP A 45 -2.41 4.26 -7.59
C ASP A 45 -1.65 2.96 -7.85
N GLU A 46 -0.38 3.06 -8.27
CA GLU A 46 0.47 1.91 -8.52
C GLU A 46 0.86 1.22 -7.20
N ILE A 47 1.15 2.02 -6.17
CA ILE A 47 1.41 1.50 -4.82
C ILE A 47 0.19 0.73 -4.30
N TRP A 48 -1.01 1.28 -4.48
CA TRP A 48 -2.23 0.61 -4.04
C TRP A 48 -2.48 -0.71 -4.78
N LYS A 49 -2.29 -0.73 -6.11
CA LYS A 49 -2.39 -1.98 -6.90
C LYS A 49 -1.43 -3.05 -6.41
N ALA A 50 -0.19 -2.67 -6.07
CA ALA A 50 0.79 -3.60 -5.50
C ALA A 50 0.33 -4.15 -4.14
N VAL A 51 -0.19 -3.29 -3.25
CA VAL A 51 -0.76 -3.70 -1.97
C VAL A 51 -1.92 -4.69 -2.16
N VAL A 52 -2.85 -4.42 -3.09
CA VAL A 52 -3.97 -5.32 -3.39
C VAL A 52 -3.47 -6.67 -3.93
N ARG A 53 -2.49 -6.67 -4.84
CA ARG A 53 -1.91 -7.92 -5.38
C ARG A 53 -1.21 -8.76 -4.30
N HIS A 54 -0.50 -8.11 -3.39
CA HIS A 54 0.18 -8.76 -2.28
C HIS A 54 -0.80 -9.38 -1.26
N ASN A 55 -2.03 -8.85 -1.18
CA ASN A 55 -3.06 -9.28 -0.24
C ASN A 55 -4.25 -9.91 -1.00
N PRO A 56 -4.12 -11.13 -1.55
CA PRO A 56 -5.15 -11.75 -2.39
C PRO A 56 -6.46 -12.03 -1.63
N ALA A 57 -6.40 -12.13 -0.31
CA ALA A 57 -7.56 -12.30 0.56
C ALA A 57 -8.30 -10.98 0.88
N MET A 58 -7.82 -9.83 0.39
CA MET A 58 -8.48 -8.54 0.58
C MET A 58 -9.89 -8.58 -0.04
N PRO A 59 -10.96 -8.30 0.73
CA PRO A 59 -12.32 -8.24 0.20
C PRO A 59 -12.50 -7.11 -0.82
N ASP A 60 -13.35 -7.33 -1.84
CA ASP A 60 -13.54 -6.37 -2.94
C ASP A 60 -13.94 -4.96 -2.50
N LYS A 61 -14.69 -4.83 -1.40
CA LYS A 61 -15.09 -3.52 -0.85
C LYS A 61 -13.91 -2.63 -0.40
N TYR A 62 -12.72 -3.21 -0.24
CA TYR A 62 -11.51 -2.48 0.14
C TYR A 62 -10.55 -2.30 -1.03
N ARG A 63 -10.71 -3.02 -2.14
CA ARG A 63 -9.79 -3.00 -3.28
C ARG A 63 -9.82 -1.69 -4.05
#